data_AF-F8PW37-F1
#
_entry.id   AF-F8PW37-F1
#
_cell.length_a   1.000
_cell.length_b   1.000
_cell.length_c   1.000
_cell.angle_alpha   90.00
_cell.angle_beta   90.00
_cell.angle_gamma   90.00
#
_symmetry.space_group_name_H-M   'P 1'
#
loop_
_entity.id
_entity.type
_entity.pdbx_description
1 polymer ?
#
loop_
_entity_poly.entity_id
_entity_poly.type
_entity_poly.pdbx_seq_one_letter_code
_entity_poly.pdbx_strand_id
1 'polypeptide(L)'
;MTPQDIIDSEAYYESLSVYVVNGTPAAARLSCGGVIEACLAVARGELKKTFAIVRPPGHHAEPDEHMGFCFFNNVAIATRVVQLLTPMKKILILDWDVHHGNGTQRAFYDDPSVLYISLHRYESGQFYPCGTFGSMVSCGEGPGLGYSVNIPWPEKGMTDADYIHAFQQVVMPIAMEFSPDLVIISAGFDAADGDELGECHVTPTGFAHMTHMLASLAGGRLVVALEGGYNMDASASSAVAVARVILGEAPPELPPQIATEVGTETVYQVAVEQSKYWKSVNPKACEPREDVTENTFSIPEILKAHRQHYLYSKHNMLQVPLMTAEYEERFGTQVMCTNDLLENKTLVVFVHEFGNLRVELNKKPHATCVSSTLI
;
A
#
# COMPACT_ATOMS: atom_id res chain seq x y z
N MET A 1 12.42 30.89 -25.37
CA MET A 1 11.39 30.23 -26.18
C MET A 1 10.71 31.27 -27.04
N THR A 2 10.59 30.99 -28.32
CA THR A 2 9.69 31.68 -29.22
C THR A 2 8.24 31.25 -28.95
N PRO A 3 7.21 32.00 -29.41
CA PRO A 3 5.82 31.54 -29.33
C PRO A 3 5.58 30.19 -30.01
N GLN A 4 6.33 29.90 -31.08
CA GLN A 4 6.25 28.61 -31.78
C GLN A 4 6.79 27.48 -30.90
N ASP A 5 7.91 27.68 -30.21
CA ASP A 5 8.47 26.68 -29.29
C ASP A 5 7.46 26.31 -28.17
N ILE A 6 6.64 27.26 -27.73
CA ILE A 6 5.59 27.01 -26.71
C ILE A 6 4.52 26.09 -27.27
N ILE A 7 4.01 26.38 -28.47
CA ILE A 7 2.98 25.57 -29.14
C ILE A 7 3.51 24.16 -29.43
N ASP A 8 4.74 24.07 -29.94
CA ASP A 8 5.34 22.80 -30.35
C ASP A 8 5.65 21.89 -29.14
N SER A 9 5.79 22.45 -27.92
CA SER A 9 6.08 21.70 -26.69
C SER A 9 4.88 21.45 -25.78
N GLU A 10 3.70 22.02 -26.08
CA GLU A 10 2.50 21.92 -25.25
C GLU A 10 2.08 20.47 -25.01
N ALA A 11 1.91 19.69 -26.08
CA ALA A 11 1.49 18.29 -25.99
C ALA A 11 2.49 17.42 -25.20
N TYR A 12 3.79 17.72 -25.27
CA TYR A 12 4.82 17.01 -24.50
C TYR A 12 4.63 17.27 -22.99
N TYR A 13 4.52 18.53 -22.59
CA TYR A 13 4.35 18.91 -21.18
C TYR A 13 3.00 18.48 -20.60
N GLU A 14 1.92 18.56 -21.38
CA GLU A 14 0.59 18.05 -20.96
C GLU A 14 0.62 16.55 -20.69
N SER A 15 1.26 15.76 -21.56
CA SER A 15 1.34 14.30 -21.40
C SER A 15 2.06 13.87 -20.11
N LEU A 16 2.96 14.72 -19.61
CA LEU A 16 3.72 14.49 -18.37
C LEU A 16 3.06 15.15 -17.15
N SER A 17 1.91 15.83 -17.33
CA SER A 17 1.28 16.65 -16.29
C SER A 17 2.26 17.70 -15.70
N VAL A 18 2.97 18.44 -16.55
CA VAL A 18 3.93 19.47 -16.15
C VAL A 18 3.60 20.79 -16.85
N TYR A 19 3.80 21.92 -16.16
CA TYR A 19 3.64 23.26 -16.73
C TYR A 19 4.89 24.09 -16.48
N VAL A 20 5.40 24.74 -17.52
CA VAL A 20 6.64 25.53 -17.47
C VAL A 20 6.40 27.01 -17.71
N VAL A 21 7.02 27.84 -16.87
CA VAL A 21 7.11 29.29 -17.07
C VAL A 21 8.57 29.71 -16.91
N ASN A 22 8.91 30.94 -17.31
CA ASN A 22 10.29 31.43 -17.25
C ASN A 22 10.91 31.34 -15.83
N GLY A 23 10.07 31.46 -14.78
CA GLY A 23 10.51 31.33 -13.39
C GLY A 23 10.76 29.88 -12.92
N THR A 24 10.27 28.87 -13.64
CA THR A 24 10.30 27.47 -13.21
C THR A 24 11.70 26.96 -12.87
N PRO A 25 12.77 27.18 -13.68
CA PRO A 25 14.10 26.69 -13.34
C PRO A 25 14.70 27.32 -12.08
N ALA A 26 14.36 28.58 -11.78
CA ALA A 26 14.79 29.23 -10.55
C ALA A 26 14.02 28.67 -9.34
N ALA A 27 12.70 28.53 -9.46
CA ALA A 27 11.85 27.95 -8.43
C ALA A 27 12.23 26.49 -8.10
N ALA A 28 12.45 25.65 -9.10
CA ALA A 28 12.86 24.25 -8.92
C ALA A 28 14.19 24.12 -8.17
N ARG A 29 15.18 24.96 -8.50
CA ARG A 29 16.47 24.98 -7.77
C ARG A 29 16.33 25.48 -6.34
N LEU A 30 15.51 26.50 -6.10
CA LEU A 30 15.23 26.99 -4.74
C LEU A 30 14.47 25.96 -3.91
N SER A 31 13.49 25.27 -4.51
CA SER A 31 12.74 24.18 -3.87
C SER A 31 13.68 23.06 -3.41
N CYS A 32 14.45 22.50 -4.36
CA CYS A 32 15.40 21.44 -4.07
C CYS A 32 16.48 21.88 -3.08
N GLY A 33 17.05 23.09 -3.25
CA GLY A 33 18.04 23.65 -2.34
C GLY A 33 17.51 23.85 -0.92
N GLY A 34 16.25 24.28 -0.77
CA GLY A 34 15.59 24.45 0.52
C GLY A 34 15.46 23.13 1.29
N VAL A 35 15.08 22.04 0.61
CA VAL A 35 14.99 20.71 1.23
C VAL A 35 16.39 20.16 1.58
N ILE A 36 17.39 20.38 0.73
CA ILE A 36 18.78 20.02 1.03
C ILE A 36 19.26 20.71 2.32
N GLU A 37 19.10 22.02 2.44
CA GLU A 37 19.53 22.78 3.62
C GLU A 37 18.76 22.37 4.88
N ALA A 38 17.45 22.15 4.77
CA ALA A 38 16.61 21.65 5.86
C ALA A 38 17.10 20.28 6.38
N CYS A 39 17.39 19.35 5.46
CA CYS A 39 17.91 18.03 5.79
C CYS A 39 19.31 18.09 6.41
N LEU A 40 20.21 18.92 5.87
CA LEU A 40 21.56 19.08 6.41
C LEU A 40 21.55 19.70 7.81
N ALA A 41 20.71 20.70 8.07
CA ALA A 41 20.59 21.30 9.40
C ALA A 41 20.16 20.27 10.46
N VAL A 42 19.21 19.38 10.13
CA VAL A 42 18.80 18.30 11.03
C VAL A 42 19.88 17.23 11.17
N ALA A 43 20.49 16.81 10.07
CA ALA A 43 21.53 15.78 10.07
C ALA A 43 22.80 16.21 10.83
N ARG A 44 23.14 17.50 10.81
CA ARG A 44 24.25 18.10 11.57
C ARG A 44 23.91 18.38 13.04
N GLY A 45 22.64 18.25 13.43
CA GLY A 45 22.16 18.49 14.79
C GLY A 45 21.97 19.98 15.13
N GLU A 46 21.94 20.86 14.12
CA GLU A 46 21.63 22.29 14.29
C GLU A 46 20.15 22.48 14.62
N LEU A 47 19.30 21.63 14.01
CA LEU A 47 17.88 21.53 14.29
C LEU A 47 17.52 20.10 14.68
N LYS A 48 16.43 19.95 15.45
CA LYS A 48 15.88 18.62 15.74
C LYS A 48 14.89 18.17 14.68
N LYS A 49 13.98 19.07 14.33
CA LYS A 49 12.88 18.84 13.39
C LYS A 49 12.68 20.10 12.55
N THR A 50 12.26 19.97 11.30
CA THR A 50 12.00 21.11 10.42
C THR A 50 10.91 20.81 9.38
N PHE A 51 10.32 21.87 8.80
CA PHE A 51 9.35 21.78 7.71
C PHE A 51 9.76 22.74 6.59
N ALA A 52 10.18 22.18 5.45
CA ALA A 52 10.44 22.91 4.23
C ALA A 52 9.13 23.12 3.44
N ILE A 53 8.61 24.36 3.48
CA ILE A 53 7.47 24.79 2.68
C ILE A 53 7.97 25.22 1.30
N VAL A 54 8.04 24.27 0.38
CA VAL A 54 8.67 24.44 -0.93
C VAL A 54 7.72 24.11 -2.07
N ARG A 55 7.91 24.77 -3.23
CA ARG A 55 7.28 24.45 -4.51
C ARG A 55 8.25 24.82 -5.64
N PRO A 56 8.32 24.08 -6.75
CA PRO A 56 7.52 22.90 -7.12
C PRO A 56 7.81 21.65 -6.26
N PRO A 57 6.88 20.67 -6.23
CA PRO A 57 7.08 19.37 -5.58
C PRO A 57 8.18 18.56 -6.29
N GLY A 58 8.49 17.37 -5.77
CA GLY A 58 9.59 16.54 -6.25
C GLY A 58 9.34 15.04 -6.40
N HIS A 59 8.42 14.43 -5.65
CA HIS A 59 8.40 12.97 -5.49
C HIS A 59 8.15 12.14 -6.79
N HIS A 60 7.58 12.74 -7.83
CA HIS A 60 7.38 12.12 -9.14
C HIS A 60 8.57 12.27 -10.09
N ALA A 61 9.48 13.23 -9.86
CA ALA A 61 10.61 13.45 -10.75
C ALA A 61 11.56 12.25 -10.69
N GLU A 62 11.81 11.66 -11.86
CA GLU A 62 12.66 10.49 -12.03
C GLU A 62 14.10 10.90 -12.37
N PRO A 63 15.07 9.98 -12.35
CA PRO A 63 16.45 10.30 -12.71
C PRO A 63 16.61 10.93 -14.10
N ASP A 64 15.75 10.57 -15.05
CA ASP A 64 15.80 10.98 -16.45
C ASP A 64 14.52 11.66 -16.97
N GLU A 65 13.48 11.82 -16.15
CA GLU A 65 12.19 12.39 -16.56
C GLU A 65 11.54 13.31 -15.50
N HIS A 66 10.96 14.41 -15.96
CA HIS A 66 10.15 15.32 -15.15
C HIS A 66 8.66 15.03 -15.39
N MET A 67 7.87 14.87 -14.34
CA MET A 67 6.45 14.51 -14.46
C MET A 67 5.68 14.88 -13.19
N GLY A 68 4.35 14.95 -13.27
CA GLY A 68 3.48 15.17 -12.10
C GLY A 68 3.82 16.44 -11.33
N PHE A 69 3.96 17.56 -12.04
CA PHE A 69 4.39 18.86 -11.51
C PHE A 69 5.82 18.92 -10.93
N CYS A 70 6.58 17.82 -10.96
CA CYS A 70 7.90 17.68 -10.36
C CYS A 70 9.02 17.82 -11.40
N PHE A 71 10.05 18.60 -11.07
CA PHE A 71 11.22 18.82 -11.95
C PHE A 71 12.51 18.20 -11.40
N PHE A 72 12.73 18.36 -10.09
CA PHE A 72 13.81 17.72 -9.36
C PHE A 72 13.20 16.96 -8.20
N ASN A 73 13.69 15.76 -7.93
CA ASN A 73 13.24 15.01 -6.78
C ASN A 73 13.90 15.57 -5.51
N ASN A 74 13.24 16.55 -4.90
CA ASN A 74 13.75 17.32 -3.78
C ASN A 74 14.22 16.39 -2.64
N VAL A 75 13.39 15.42 -2.27
CA VAL A 75 13.64 14.48 -1.17
C VAL A 75 14.74 13.48 -1.54
N ALA A 76 14.75 12.92 -2.75
CA ALA A 76 15.80 11.99 -3.16
C ALA A 76 17.17 12.66 -3.25
N ILE A 77 17.25 13.88 -3.82
CA ILE A 77 18.49 14.64 -3.89
C ILE A 77 18.98 14.99 -2.49
N ALA A 78 18.11 15.49 -1.60
CA ALA A 78 18.48 15.80 -0.22
C ALA A 78 18.98 14.58 0.54
N THR A 79 18.34 13.42 0.36
CA THR A 79 18.76 12.13 0.93
C THR A 79 20.20 11.79 0.52
N ARG A 80 20.52 11.85 -0.78
CA ARG A 80 21.88 11.60 -1.28
C ARG A 80 22.89 12.61 -0.76
N VAL A 81 22.54 13.90 -0.72
CA VAL A 81 23.42 14.94 -0.19
C VAL A 81 23.72 14.70 1.30
N VAL A 82 22.73 14.32 2.11
CA VAL A 82 22.93 13.97 3.53
C VAL A 82 23.86 12.77 3.67
N GLN A 83 23.65 11.70 2.90
CA GLN A 83 24.50 10.51 2.95
C GLN A 83 25.95 10.81 2.56
N LEU A 84 26.16 11.73 1.59
CA LEU A 84 27.49 12.14 1.14
C LEU A 84 28.20 13.04 2.15
N LEU A 85 27.50 14.00 2.75
CA LEU A 85 28.10 15.07 3.55
C LEU A 85 28.03 14.85 5.06
N THR A 86 27.34 13.81 5.51
CA THR A 86 27.14 13.53 6.94
C THR A 86 27.36 12.05 7.27
N PRO A 87 27.48 11.70 8.57
CA PRO A 87 27.53 10.31 9.01
C PRO A 87 26.21 9.54 8.87
N MET A 88 25.08 10.20 8.58
CA MET A 88 23.77 9.54 8.48
C MET A 88 23.75 8.67 7.22
N LYS A 89 23.58 7.35 7.37
CA LYS A 89 23.61 6.41 6.24
C LYS A 89 22.26 5.78 5.99
N LYS A 90 21.51 5.42 7.04
CA LYS A 90 20.18 4.83 6.90
C LYS A 90 19.11 5.91 6.93
N ILE A 91 18.42 6.16 5.83
CA ILE A 91 17.40 7.20 5.75
C ILE A 91 16.04 6.54 5.47
N LEU A 92 15.04 6.89 6.27
CA LEU A 92 13.64 6.54 5.99
C LEU A 92 13.00 7.72 5.28
N ILE A 93 12.42 7.44 4.11
CA ILE A 93 11.52 8.35 3.41
C ILE A 93 10.11 7.79 3.54
N LEU A 94 9.24 8.51 4.25
CA LEU A 94 7.81 8.22 4.27
C LEU A 94 7.10 9.18 3.30
N ASP A 95 6.38 8.65 2.34
CA ASP A 95 5.53 9.39 1.43
C ASP A 95 4.05 9.13 1.76
N TRP A 96 3.34 10.16 2.19
CA TRP A 96 1.90 10.09 2.44
C TRP A 96 1.08 10.91 1.44
N ASP A 97 1.74 11.51 0.44
CA ASP A 97 1.03 12.10 -0.70
C ASP A 97 0.12 11.02 -1.30
N VAL A 98 -1.08 11.41 -1.74
CA VAL A 98 -2.06 10.46 -2.23
C VAL A 98 -1.59 9.77 -3.52
N HIS A 99 -0.62 10.35 -4.22
CA HIS A 99 0.00 9.77 -5.40
C HIS A 99 1.27 8.99 -5.04
N HIS A 100 1.52 7.91 -5.78
CA HIS A 100 2.77 7.18 -5.64
C HIS A 100 3.95 8.05 -6.09
N GLY A 101 4.91 8.30 -5.19
CA GLY A 101 6.20 8.92 -5.50
C GLY A 101 7.13 8.00 -6.32
N ASN A 102 6.74 7.68 -7.54
CA ASN A 102 7.45 6.78 -8.45
C ASN A 102 8.91 7.17 -8.65
N GLY A 103 9.21 8.46 -8.77
CA GLY A 103 10.57 8.96 -8.92
C GLY A 103 11.42 8.69 -7.68
N THR A 104 10.85 8.86 -6.49
CA THR A 104 11.54 8.56 -5.22
C THR A 104 11.81 7.06 -5.08
N GLN A 105 10.81 6.22 -5.36
CA GLN A 105 11.00 4.76 -5.35
C GLN A 105 12.09 4.33 -6.34
N ARG A 106 12.06 4.86 -7.56
CA ARG A 106 13.02 4.56 -8.62
C ARG A 106 14.45 4.95 -8.23
N ALA A 107 14.63 6.09 -7.57
CA ALA A 107 15.95 6.60 -7.17
C ALA A 107 16.69 5.73 -6.14
N PHE A 108 15.97 4.84 -5.43
CA PHE A 108 16.51 4.00 -4.36
C PHE A 108 16.12 2.53 -4.49
N TYR A 109 15.60 2.11 -5.65
CA TYR A 109 15.00 0.79 -5.82
C TYR A 109 15.96 -0.37 -5.54
N ASP A 110 17.26 -0.16 -5.77
CA ASP A 110 18.34 -1.10 -5.54
C ASP A 110 19.18 -0.82 -4.29
N ASP A 111 18.77 0.14 -3.45
CA ASP A 111 19.59 0.67 -2.34
C ASP A 111 19.04 0.34 -0.94
N PRO A 112 19.70 -0.56 -0.17
CA PRO A 112 19.25 -0.92 1.18
C PRO A 112 19.53 0.15 2.24
N SER A 113 20.28 1.20 1.92
CA SER A 113 20.53 2.31 2.83
C SER A 113 19.38 3.31 2.90
N VAL A 114 18.41 3.22 1.99
CA VAL A 114 17.23 4.08 1.98
C VAL A 114 15.98 3.21 1.98
N LEU A 115 15.18 3.35 3.03
CA LEU A 115 13.87 2.72 3.11
C LEU A 115 12.83 3.72 2.61
N TYR A 116 12.13 3.36 1.53
CA TYR A 116 11.01 4.13 1.00
C TYR A 116 9.69 3.44 1.35
N ILE A 117 8.78 4.16 2.00
CA ILE A 117 7.44 3.69 2.33
C ILE A 117 6.42 4.69 1.77
N SER A 118 5.46 4.23 0.98
CA SER A 118 4.41 5.08 0.39
C SER A 118 3.02 4.56 0.67
N LEU A 119 2.10 5.45 1.08
CA LEU A 119 0.66 5.18 1.20
C LEU A 119 -0.07 6.04 0.17
N HIS A 120 -0.62 5.41 -0.87
CA HIS A 120 -1.15 6.13 -2.04
C HIS A 120 -2.39 5.45 -2.61
N ARG A 121 -3.26 6.22 -3.27
CA ARG A 121 -4.37 5.69 -4.06
C ARG A 121 -3.81 5.01 -5.31
N TYR A 122 -4.30 3.81 -5.58
CA TYR A 122 -3.73 2.94 -6.61
C TYR A 122 -4.78 2.44 -7.62
N GLU A 123 -5.94 1.98 -7.16
CA GLU A 123 -7.03 1.48 -8.02
C GLU A 123 -6.56 0.47 -9.08
N SER A 124 -5.75 -0.51 -8.67
CA SER A 124 -5.10 -1.48 -9.57
C SER A 124 -4.24 -0.85 -10.67
N GLY A 125 -3.61 0.28 -10.37
CA GLY A 125 -2.74 1.01 -11.29
C GLY A 125 -3.49 1.91 -12.28
N GLN A 126 -4.76 2.23 -12.00
CA GLN A 126 -5.55 3.17 -12.81
C GLN A 126 -5.44 4.61 -12.31
N PHE A 127 -5.15 4.81 -11.03
CA PHE A 127 -4.92 6.14 -10.47
C PHE A 127 -3.51 6.63 -10.80
N TYR A 128 -3.35 7.93 -11.05
CA TYR A 128 -2.07 8.54 -11.44
C TYR A 128 -0.97 8.21 -10.40
N PRO A 129 0.27 7.86 -10.80
CA PRO A 129 0.87 7.91 -12.15
C PRO A 129 0.57 6.70 -13.07
N CYS A 130 -0.37 5.84 -12.68
CA CYS A 130 -0.76 4.61 -13.36
C CYS A 130 0.35 3.54 -13.43
N GLY A 131 -0.06 2.29 -13.68
CA GLY A 131 0.85 1.16 -13.88
C GLY A 131 1.11 0.32 -12.63
N THR A 132 2.08 -0.59 -12.72
CA THR A 132 2.30 -1.65 -11.71
C THR A 132 3.34 -1.30 -10.65
N PHE A 133 4.08 -0.20 -10.82
CA PHE A 133 5.24 0.12 -9.98
C PHE A 133 4.87 0.55 -8.55
N GLY A 134 3.69 1.14 -8.36
CA GLY A 134 3.13 1.41 -7.02
C GLY A 134 2.48 0.20 -6.35
N SER A 135 2.48 -0.98 -6.98
CA SER A 135 1.86 -2.16 -6.37
C SER A 135 2.61 -2.64 -5.12
N MET A 136 1.90 -3.34 -4.23
CA MET A 136 2.46 -3.90 -2.99
C MET A 136 3.57 -4.94 -3.21
N VAL A 137 3.68 -5.51 -4.43
CA VAL A 137 4.71 -6.48 -4.81
C VAL A 137 5.97 -5.84 -5.39
N SER A 138 5.96 -4.53 -5.62
CA SER A 138 7.13 -3.77 -6.12
C SER A 138 8.07 -3.42 -4.96
N CYS A 139 8.78 -4.43 -4.45
CA CYS A 139 9.48 -4.36 -3.16
C CYS A 139 10.96 -3.93 -3.22
N GLY A 140 11.45 -3.45 -4.37
CA GLY A 140 12.87 -3.20 -4.60
C GLY A 140 13.55 -4.33 -5.38
N GLU A 141 14.82 -4.17 -5.68
CA GLU A 141 15.61 -5.17 -6.40
C GLU A 141 17.04 -5.27 -5.89
N GLY A 142 17.72 -6.37 -6.23
CA GLY A 142 19.12 -6.57 -5.87
C GLY A 142 19.35 -6.37 -4.35
N PRO A 143 20.34 -5.56 -3.95
CA PRO A 143 20.57 -5.24 -2.54
C PRO A 143 19.41 -4.49 -1.86
N GLY A 144 18.61 -3.73 -2.60
CA GLY A 144 17.46 -2.95 -2.11
C GLY A 144 16.16 -3.74 -1.98
N LEU A 145 16.15 -5.03 -2.30
CA LEU A 145 14.96 -5.87 -2.14
C LEU A 145 14.47 -5.88 -0.68
N GLY A 146 13.21 -5.52 -0.48
CA GLY A 146 12.55 -5.33 0.81
C GLY A 146 12.55 -3.88 1.33
N TYR A 147 13.28 -2.96 0.69
CA TYR A 147 13.43 -1.56 1.13
C TYR A 147 12.52 -0.57 0.38
N SER A 148 11.66 -1.06 -0.52
CA SER A 148 10.50 -0.31 -1.03
C SER A 148 9.22 -0.96 -0.51
N VAL A 149 8.39 -0.18 0.19
CA VAL A 149 7.15 -0.66 0.80
C VAL A 149 5.98 0.19 0.31
N ASN A 150 5.15 -0.40 -0.54
CA ASN A 150 3.94 0.25 -1.04
C ASN A 150 2.70 -0.23 -0.28
N ILE A 151 1.88 0.73 0.16
CA ILE A 151 0.54 0.51 0.71
C ILE A 151 -0.46 1.12 -0.30
N PRO A 152 -0.87 0.34 -1.31
CA PRO A 152 -1.69 0.83 -2.41
C PRO A 152 -3.18 0.75 -2.06
N TRP A 153 -3.80 1.88 -1.73
CA TRP A 153 -5.24 1.94 -1.48
C TRP A 153 -6.02 1.58 -2.75
N PRO A 154 -6.90 0.56 -2.70
CA PRO A 154 -7.56 0.05 -3.89
C PRO A 154 -8.72 0.94 -4.36
N GLU A 155 -9.14 1.90 -3.53
CA GLU A 155 -10.22 2.84 -3.81
C GLU A 155 -10.02 4.15 -3.02
N LYS A 156 -10.82 5.16 -3.35
CA LYS A 156 -10.93 6.43 -2.61
C LYS A 156 -11.63 6.27 -1.26
N GLY A 157 -11.69 7.35 -0.49
CA GLY A 157 -12.46 7.42 0.76
C GLY A 157 -11.74 6.88 2.00
N MET A 158 -10.43 6.63 1.90
CA MET A 158 -9.61 6.19 3.03
C MET A 158 -9.59 7.27 4.12
N THR A 159 -9.69 6.86 5.38
CA THR A 159 -9.87 7.75 6.53
C THR A 159 -8.63 7.76 7.44
N ASP A 160 -8.64 8.62 8.45
CA ASP A 160 -7.66 8.58 9.54
C ASP A 160 -7.46 7.17 10.11
N ALA A 161 -8.55 6.41 10.29
CA ALA A 161 -8.47 5.07 10.87
C ALA A 161 -7.66 4.09 10.00
N ASP A 162 -7.80 4.19 8.68
CA ASP A 162 -7.07 3.34 7.72
C ASP A 162 -5.58 3.66 7.72
N TYR A 163 -5.23 4.95 7.66
CA TYR A 163 -3.85 5.42 7.72
C TYR A 163 -3.19 5.07 9.05
N ILE A 164 -3.87 5.29 10.18
CA ILE A 164 -3.35 4.93 11.51
C ILE A 164 -3.19 3.42 11.65
N HIS A 165 -4.10 2.62 11.10
CA HIS A 165 -3.98 1.17 11.08
C HIS A 165 -2.74 0.72 10.27
N ALA A 166 -2.55 1.27 9.07
CA ALA A 166 -1.36 1.00 8.26
C ALA A 166 -0.07 1.39 8.98
N PHE A 167 -0.08 2.52 9.71
CA PHE A 167 1.06 2.95 10.50
C PHE A 167 1.41 1.95 11.61
N GLN A 168 0.40 1.47 12.33
CA GLN A 168 0.60 0.57 13.46
C GLN A 168 1.00 -0.84 13.03
N GLN A 169 0.49 -1.34 11.89
CA GLN A 169 0.73 -2.72 11.45
C GLN A 169 1.93 -2.88 10.51
N VAL A 170 2.26 -1.85 9.73
CA VAL A 170 3.29 -1.93 8.67
C VAL A 170 4.37 -0.87 8.87
N VAL A 171 4.02 0.42 8.82
CA VAL A 171 5.01 1.51 8.76
C VAL A 171 5.92 1.52 9.98
N MET A 172 5.36 1.60 11.18
CA MET A 172 6.14 1.72 12.41
C MET A 172 6.92 0.45 12.75
N PRO A 173 6.36 -0.77 12.64
CA PRO A 173 7.14 -2.00 12.82
C PRO A 173 8.35 -2.08 11.89
N ILE A 174 8.18 -1.80 10.60
CA ILE A 174 9.28 -1.79 9.62
C ILE A 174 10.29 -0.69 9.96
N ALA A 175 9.83 0.53 10.21
CA ALA A 175 10.71 1.66 10.50
C ALA A 175 11.53 1.46 11.79
N MET A 176 10.96 0.83 12.82
CA MET A 176 11.70 0.50 14.04
C MET A 176 12.76 -0.58 13.80
N GLU A 177 12.45 -1.61 12.99
CA GLU A 177 13.41 -2.65 12.61
C GLU A 177 14.53 -2.09 11.73
N PHE A 178 14.20 -1.23 10.77
CA PHE A 178 15.17 -0.53 9.93
C PHE A 178 16.08 0.39 10.75
N SER A 179 15.55 1.02 11.81
CA SER A 179 16.29 1.89 12.73
C SER A 179 17.01 3.02 11.98
N PRO A 180 16.27 3.97 11.38
CA PRO A 180 16.84 5.02 10.55
C PRO A 180 17.66 6.02 11.36
N ASP A 181 18.66 6.61 10.72
CA ASP A 181 19.45 7.71 11.21
C ASP A 181 18.74 9.06 11.02
N LEU A 182 17.90 9.19 9.99
CA LEU A 182 17.09 10.38 9.67
C LEU A 182 15.75 9.92 9.07
N VAL A 183 14.67 10.63 9.41
CA VAL A 183 13.37 10.46 8.76
C VAL A 183 13.05 11.71 7.93
N ILE A 184 12.64 11.50 6.69
CA ILE A 184 12.12 12.55 5.80
C ILE A 184 10.68 12.17 5.45
N ILE A 185 9.75 13.12 5.56
CA ILE A 185 8.36 12.97 5.12
C ILE A 185 8.19 13.76 3.82
N SER A 186 7.90 13.05 2.73
CA SER A 186 7.31 13.62 1.52
C SER A 186 5.84 13.91 1.84
N ALA A 187 5.55 15.18 2.12
CA ALA A 187 4.30 15.61 2.74
C ALA A 187 3.37 16.28 1.72
N GLY A 188 2.67 15.46 0.95
CA GLY A 188 1.48 15.87 0.22
C GLY A 188 0.27 15.97 1.15
N PHE A 189 -0.63 16.92 0.89
CA PHE A 189 -1.88 17.05 1.63
C PHE A 189 -3.11 16.82 0.75
N ASP A 190 -2.94 16.15 -0.38
CA ASP A 190 -4.02 15.75 -1.29
C ASP A 190 -4.75 14.48 -0.85
N ALA A 191 -4.25 13.75 0.14
CA ALA A 191 -5.05 12.74 0.86
C ALA A 191 -6.01 13.37 1.90
N ALA A 192 -5.96 14.69 2.09
CA ALA A 192 -6.74 15.38 3.11
C ALA A 192 -8.24 15.43 2.76
N ASP A 193 -9.07 15.41 3.79
CA ASP A 193 -10.53 15.59 3.63
C ASP A 193 -10.84 16.92 2.92
N GLY A 194 -11.56 16.81 1.81
CA GLY A 194 -11.93 17.94 0.94
C GLY A 194 -11.03 18.14 -0.29
N ASP A 195 -9.95 17.38 -0.46
CA ASP A 195 -9.19 17.40 -1.71
C ASP A 195 -9.92 16.62 -2.83
N GLU A 196 -10.21 17.29 -3.94
CA GLU A 196 -10.99 16.73 -5.04
C GLU A 196 -10.20 15.78 -5.95
N LEU A 197 -8.85 15.80 -5.88
CA LEU A 197 -8.01 14.91 -6.68
C LEU A 197 -7.74 13.60 -5.94
N GLY A 198 -7.33 13.67 -4.67
CA GLY A 198 -7.03 12.46 -3.88
C GLY A 198 -8.27 11.71 -3.40
N GLU A 199 -9.35 12.43 -3.11
CA GLU A 199 -10.64 11.88 -2.64
C GLU A 199 -10.52 10.95 -1.41
N CYS A 200 -9.51 11.16 -0.58
CA CYS A 200 -9.40 10.55 0.75
C CYS A 200 -9.95 11.53 1.81
N HIS A 201 -10.06 11.05 3.05
CA HIS A 201 -10.66 11.77 4.17
C HIS A 201 -9.72 11.81 5.38
N VAL A 202 -8.42 12.04 5.15
CA VAL A 202 -7.45 12.21 6.24
C VAL A 202 -7.64 13.60 6.83
N THR A 203 -7.89 13.69 8.13
CA THR A 203 -8.07 14.96 8.83
C THR A 203 -6.71 15.58 9.18
N PRO A 204 -6.64 16.89 9.47
CA PRO A 204 -5.44 17.51 10.04
C PRO A 204 -4.93 16.78 11.30
N THR A 205 -5.84 16.24 12.12
CA THR A 205 -5.50 15.46 13.30
C THR A 205 -4.84 14.12 12.92
N GLY A 206 -5.32 13.45 11.86
CA GLY A 206 -4.66 12.26 11.30
C GLY A 206 -3.20 12.51 10.92
N PHE A 207 -2.93 13.57 10.15
CA PHE A 207 -1.56 13.98 9.81
C PHE A 207 -0.70 14.28 11.05
N ALA A 208 -1.27 14.91 12.07
CA ALA A 208 -0.57 15.18 13.32
C ALA A 208 -0.16 13.87 14.04
N HIS A 209 -1.05 12.88 14.11
CA HIS A 209 -0.74 11.57 14.70
C HIS A 209 0.34 10.82 13.92
N MET A 210 0.24 10.79 12.59
CA MET A 210 1.27 10.18 11.72
C MET A 210 2.65 10.83 11.93
N THR A 211 2.69 12.17 11.96
CA THR A 211 3.91 12.94 12.26
C THR A 211 4.47 12.58 13.64
N HIS A 212 3.59 12.47 14.65
CA HIS A 212 3.99 12.19 16.02
C HIS A 212 4.64 10.80 16.17
N MET A 213 4.07 9.79 15.49
CA MET A 213 4.66 8.44 15.48
C MET A 213 6.06 8.45 14.87
N LEU A 214 6.22 9.08 13.71
CA LEU A 214 7.53 9.19 13.05
C LEU A 214 8.55 10.01 13.84
N ALA A 215 8.11 11.04 14.57
CA ALA A 215 8.99 11.86 15.41
C ALA A 215 9.64 11.08 16.56
N SER A 216 9.19 9.85 16.85
CA SER A 216 9.83 8.97 17.84
C SER A 216 11.07 8.24 17.30
N LEU A 217 11.21 8.15 15.97
CA LEU A 217 12.31 7.47 15.28
C LEU A 217 13.54 8.37 15.14
N ALA A 218 14.69 7.80 14.76
CA ALA A 218 15.93 8.55 14.49
C ALA A 218 16.34 9.50 15.64
N GLY A 219 15.99 9.15 16.88
CA GLY A 219 16.16 10.01 18.05
C GLY A 219 15.45 11.36 17.93
N GLY A 220 14.42 11.50 17.09
CA GLY A 220 13.67 12.71 16.81
C GLY A 220 14.16 13.55 15.64
N ARG A 221 15.12 13.07 14.83
CA ARG A 221 15.58 13.76 13.61
C ARG A 221 14.56 13.57 12.49
N LEU A 222 13.76 14.60 12.26
CA LEU A 222 12.64 14.57 11.31
C LEU A 222 12.64 15.80 10.41
N VAL A 223 12.51 15.58 9.11
CA VAL A 223 12.33 16.65 8.11
C VAL A 223 11.01 16.42 7.41
N VAL A 224 10.20 17.46 7.26
CA VAL A 224 9.00 17.44 6.44
C VAL A 224 9.25 18.31 5.21
N ALA A 225 8.95 17.81 4.02
CA ALA A 225 9.06 18.54 2.77
C ALA A 225 7.70 18.56 2.08
N LEU A 226 7.19 19.75 1.76
CA LEU A 226 5.88 19.89 1.10
C LEU A 226 5.91 19.30 -0.33
N GLU A 227 4.90 18.49 -0.66
CA GLU A 227 4.66 17.91 -1.99
C GLU A 227 3.33 18.43 -2.59
N GLY A 228 2.32 17.57 -2.80
CA GLY A 228 0.99 17.90 -3.29
C GLY A 228 0.02 18.50 -2.26
N GLY A 229 -1.24 18.65 -2.66
CA GLY A 229 -2.32 19.28 -1.88
C GLY A 229 -2.97 20.44 -2.63
N TYR A 230 -4.23 20.26 -3.03
CA TYR A 230 -4.90 21.12 -4.02
C TYR A 230 -6.16 21.78 -3.47
N ASN A 231 -6.70 21.27 -2.37
CA ASN A 231 -7.57 22.07 -1.51
C ASN A 231 -6.74 22.96 -0.57
N MET A 232 -6.82 24.28 -0.78
CA MET A 232 -6.02 25.27 -0.05
C MET A 232 -6.29 25.25 1.47
N ASP A 233 -7.54 25.14 1.89
CA ASP A 233 -7.93 25.19 3.30
C ASP A 233 -7.55 23.88 4.01
N ALA A 234 -7.78 22.74 3.36
CA ALA A 234 -7.38 21.43 3.87
C ALA A 234 -5.85 21.33 4.00
N SER A 235 -5.12 21.73 2.95
CA SER A 235 -3.65 21.73 2.93
C SER A 235 -3.07 22.64 4.01
N ALA A 236 -3.58 23.86 4.15
CA ALA A 236 -3.12 24.80 5.18
C ALA A 236 -3.40 24.26 6.59
N SER A 237 -4.59 23.72 6.84
CA SER A 237 -4.97 23.18 8.15
C SER A 237 -4.14 21.96 8.53
N SER A 238 -3.91 21.04 7.58
CA SER A 238 -3.07 19.86 7.76
C SER A 238 -1.60 20.24 7.98
N ALA A 239 -1.06 21.19 7.21
CA ALA A 239 0.30 21.69 7.40
C ALA A 239 0.50 22.33 8.79
N VAL A 240 -0.49 23.09 9.28
CA VAL A 240 -0.45 23.66 10.64
C VAL A 240 -0.45 22.56 11.70
N ALA A 241 -1.26 21.51 11.53
CA ALA A 241 -1.31 20.39 12.47
C ALA A 241 0.03 19.63 12.54
N VAL A 242 0.66 19.39 11.39
CA VAL A 242 2.03 18.84 11.31
C VAL A 242 3.05 19.76 11.99
N ALA A 243 2.99 21.07 11.71
CA ALA A 243 3.90 22.05 12.29
C ALA A 243 3.82 22.11 13.82
N ARG A 244 2.63 21.99 14.42
CA ARG A 244 2.45 21.91 15.88
C ARG A 244 3.19 20.73 16.49
N VAL A 245 3.13 19.55 15.86
CA VAL A 245 3.86 18.35 16.32
C VAL A 245 5.37 18.51 16.14
N ILE A 246 5.81 19.15 15.05
CA ILE A 246 7.22 19.51 14.85
C ILE A 246 7.71 20.42 16.00
N LEU A 247 6.89 21.39 16.43
CA LEU A 247 7.18 22.27 17.56
C LEU A 247 7.12 21.57 18.93
N GLY A 248 6.62 20.34 18.99
CA GLY A 248 6.61 19.50 20.20
C GLY A 248 5.26 19.41 20.89
N GLU A 249 4.18 19.92 20.28
CA GLU A 249 2.82 19.70 20.78
C GLU A 249 2.42 18.23 20.57
N ALA A 250 1.62 17.71 21.51
CA ALA A 250 0.95 16.43 21.32
C ALA A 250 -0.20 16.61 20.31
N PRO A 251 -0.46 15.64 19.43
CA PRO A 251 -1.59 15.71 18.53
C PRO A 251 -2.92 15.72 19.32
N PRO A 252 -3.96 16.41 18.82
CA PRO A 252 -5.30 16.34 19.41
C PRO A 252 -5.83 14.90 19.46
N GLU A 253 -6.77 14.63 20.35
CA GLU A 253 -7.43 13.33 20.42
C GLU A 253 -8.20 13.03 19.12
N LEU A 254 -7.99 11.84 18.55
CA LEU A 254 -8.82 11.33 17.47
C LEU A 254 -10.11 10.75 18.06
N PRO A 255 -11.29 11.05 17.50
CA PRO A 255 -12.53 10.44 17.96
C PRO A 255 -12.49 8.92 17.74
N PRO A 256 -13.33 8.13 18.46
CA PRO A 256 -13.46 6.71 18.20
C PRO A 256 -13.82 6.44 16.73
N GLN A 257 -13.00 5.65 16.07
CA GLN A 257 -13.12 5.33 14.65
C GLN A 257 -12.62 3.91 14.39
N ILE A 258 -13.07 3.32 13.28
CA ILE A 258 -12.76 1.95 12.89
C ILE A 258 -12.25 2.00 11.45
N ALA A 259 -11.11 1.36 11.19
CA ALA A 259 -10.59 1.22 9.84
C ALA A 259 -11.60 0.45 8.97
N THR A 260 -11.70 0.86 7.71
CA THR A 260 -12.58 0.21 6.73
C THR A 260 -12.13 -1.23 6.48
N GLU A 261 -13.06 -2.10 6.09
CA GLU A 261 -12.73 -3.49 5.73
C GLU A 261 -11.68 -3.54 4.62
N VAL A 262 -11.86 -2.69 3.60
CA VAL A 262 -10.94 -2.53 2.47
C VAL A 262 -9.55 -2.07 2.92
N GLY A 263 -9.48 -1.08 3.81
CA GLY A 263 -8.22 -0.62 4.39
C GLY A 263 -7.51 -1.71 5.19
N THR A 264 -8.24 -2.42 6.07
CA THR A 264 -7.65 -3.51 6.86
C THR A 264 -7.18 -4.69 6.02
N GLU A 265 -7.93 -5.08 4.98
CA GLU A 265 -7.54 -6.15 4.06
C GLU A 265 -6.31 -5.74 3.24
N THR A 266 -6.27 -4.50 2.74
CA THR A 266 -5.09 -3.97 2.03
C THR A 266 -3.84 -4.03 2.91
N VAL A 267 -3.95 -3.55 4.15
CA VAL A 267 -2.85 -3.58 5.13
C VAL A 267 -2.43 -5.01 5.46
N TYR A 268 -3.38 -5.94 5.57
CA TYR A 268 -3.09 -7.36 5.77
C TYR A 268 -2.30 -7.95 4.60
N GLN A 269 -2.71 -7.72 3.35
CA GLN A 269 -2.00 -8.21 2.17
C GLN A 269 -0.59 -7.62 2.05
N VAL A 270 -0.45 -6.32 2.32
CA VAL A 270 0.87 -5.66 2.39
C VAL A 270 1.73 -6.30 3.48
N ALA A 271 1.16 -6.57 4.66
CA ALA A 271 1.88 -7.20 5.75
C ALA A 271 2.34 -8.62 5.40
N VAL A 272 1.50 -9.42 4.71
CA VAL A 272 1.90 -10.73 4.18
C VAL A 272 3.10 -10.56 3.25
N GLU A 273 3.03 -9.68 2.26
CA GLU A 273 4.12 -9.49 1.29
C GLU A 273 5.41 -9.02 1.98
N GLN A 274 5.32 -8.04 2.86
CA GLN A 274 6.47 -7.45 3.55
C GLN A 274 7.07 -8.37 4.62
N SER A 275 6.31 -9.32 5.16
CA SER A 275 6.82 -10.29 6.13
C SER A 275 7.89 -11.23 5.58
N LYS A 276 8.03 -11.30 4.24
CA LYS A 276 9.14 -11.99 3.56
C LYS A 276 10.50 -11.33 3.84
N TYR A 277 10.50 -10.02 4.10
CA TYR A 277 11.69 -9.20 4.27
C TYR A 277 11.87 -8.70 5.72
N TRP A 278 10.76 -8.44 6.43
CA TRP A 278 10.75 -7.80 7.74
C TRP A 278 10.25 -8.72 8.86
N LYS A 279 11.02 -8.87 9.93
CA LYS A 279 10.70 -9.77 11.04
C LYS A 279 9.61 -9.24 11.96
N SER A 280 9.45 -7.93 12.04
CA SER A 280 8.51 -7.24 12.93
C SER A 280 7.08 -7.19 12.37
N VAL A 281 6.89 -7.60 11.11
CA VAL A 281 5.58 -7.57 10.43
C VAL A 281 4.88 -8.92 10.54
N ASN A 282 3.56 -8.89 10.79
CA ASN A 282 2.69 -10.06 10.83
C ASN A 282 1.40 -9.77 10.05
N PRO A 283 0.72 -10.79 9.49
CA PRO A 283 1.05 -12.23 9.56
C PRO A 283 2.32 -12.59 8.78
N LYS A 284 2.90 -13.75 9.05
CA LYS A 284 4.00 -14.28 8.24
C LYS A 284 3.47 -14.89 6.95
N ALA A 285 4.12 -14.59 5.83
CA ALA A 285 3.91 -15.26 4.57
C ALA A 285 4.21 -16.75 4.77
N CYS A 286 3.17 -17.57 4.66
CA CYS A 286 3.29 -19.01 4.60
C CYS A 286 3.25 -19.42 3.13
N GLU A 287 4.37 -19.25 2.42
CA GLU A 287 4.50 -19.84 1.09
C GLU A 287 4.79 -21.34 1.22
N PRO A 288 4.13 -22.20 0.43
CA PRO A 288 4.51 -23.60 0.37
C PRO A 288 5.95 -23.71 -0.15
N ARG A 289 6.74 -24.53 0.52
CA ARG A 289 8.13 -24.84 0.14
C ARG A 289 8.18 -25.41 -1.28
N GLU A 290 8.96 -24.77 -2.18
CA GLU A 290 9.13 -25.21 -3.57
C GLU A 290 9.65 -26.66 -3.68
N ASP A 291 10.32 -27.16 -2.65
CA ASP A 291 10.85 -28.53 -2.55
C ASP A 291 9.81 -29.62 -2.22
N VAL A 292 8.53 -29.26 -2.00
CA VAL A 292 7.46 -30.21 -1.62
C VAL A 292 6.35 -30.25 -2.67
N THR A 293 6.69 -30.66 -3.89
CA THR A 293 5.70 -30.78 -4.98
C THR A 293 4.86 -32.05 -4.88
N GLU A 294 5.34 -33.12 -4.23
CA GLU A 294 4.69 -34.44 -4.32
C GLU A 294 3.42 -34.59 -3.46
N ASN A 295 3.15 -33.69 -2.50
CA ASN A 295 2.01 -33.81 -1.56
C ASN A 295 1.27 -32.48 -1.30
N THR A 296 1.16 -31.60 -2.29
CA THR A 296 0.36 -30.37 -2.16
C THR A 296 -1.06 -30.62 -2.66
N PHE A 297 -2.05 -30.40 -1.80
CA PHE A 297 -3.47 -30.47 -2.15
C PHE A 297 -4.14 -29.14 -1.82
N SER A 298 -5.00 -28.66 -2.71
CA SER A 298 -5.83 -27.51 -2.39
C SER A 298 -6.84 -27.88 -1.29
N ILE A 299 -7.18 -26.93 -0.41
CA ILE A 299 -8.21 -27.14 0.62
C ILE A 299 -9.53 -27.68 0.00
N PRO A 300 -10.00 -27.18 -1.17
CA PRO A 300 -11.14 -27.77 -1.84
C PRO A 300 -11.00 -29.26 -2.18
N GLU A 301 -9.84 -29.72 -2.63
CA GLU A 301 -9.63 -31.15 -2.94
C GLU A 301 -9.71 -32.02 -1.68
N ILE A 302 -9.11 -31.58 -0.57
CA ILE A 302 -9.17 -32.29 0.71
C ILE A 302 -10.62 -32.41 1.20
N LEU A 303 -11.38 -31.31 1.13
CA LEU A 303 -12.78 -31.29 1.55
C LEU A 303 -13.68 -32.14 0.64
N LYS A 304 -13.45 -32.14 -0.69
CA LYS A 304 -14.15 -33.04 -1.64
C LYS A 304 -13.92 -34.50 -1.25
N ALA A 305 -12.67 -34.90 -1.07
CA ALA A 305 -12.32 -36.26 -0.69
C ALA A 305 -12.95 -36.67 0.65
N HIS A 306 -12.93 -35.77 1.66
CA HIS A 306 -13.58 -36.03 2.94
C HIS A 306 -15.10 -36.21 2.80
N ARG A 307 -15.78 -35.31 2.09
CA ARG A 307 -17.24 -35.38 1.88
C ARG A 307 -17.62 -36.66 1.13
N GLN A 308 -16.89 -37.02 0.09
CA GLN A 308 -17.09 -38.26 -0.65
C GLN A 308 -16.96 -39.48 0.27
N HIS A 309 -15.88 -39.53 1.07
CA HIS A 309 -15.66 -40.62 2.03
C HIS A 309 -16.77 -40.68 3.09
N TYR A 310 -17.22 -39.53 3.60
CA TYR A 310 -18.30 -39.45 4.58
C TYR A 310 -19.63 -39.94 4.00
N LEU A 311 -20.03 -39.46 2.82
CA LEU A 311 -21.29 -39.83 2.17
C LEU A 311 -21.29 -41.33 1.80
N TYR A 312 -20.17 -41.86 1.34
CA TYR A 312 -20.01 -43.29 1.10
C TYR A 312 -20.11 -44.10 2.40
N SER A 313 -19.31 -43.77 3.42
CA SER A 313 -19.22 -44.57 4.66
C SER A 313 -20.42 -44.46 5.58
N LYS A 314 -21.14 -43.33 5.57
CA LYS A 314 -22.31 -43.10 6.45
C LYS A 314 -23.65 -43.30 5.76
N HIS A 315 -23.72 -43.03 4.46
CA HIS A 315 -24.99 -43.02 3.73
C HIS A 315 -24.99 -43.96 2.52
N ASN A 316 -23.93 -44.75 2.29
CA ASN A 316 -23.76 -45.64 1.14
C ASN A 316 -24.02 -44.94 -0.20
N MET A 317 -23.70 -43.66 -0.28
CA MET A 317 -23.83 -42.92 -1.53
C MET A 317 -22.64 -43.22 -2.43
N LEU A 318 -22.91 -43.36 -3.73
CA LEU A 318 -21.92 -43.65 -4.76
C LEU A 318 -21.74 -42.45 -5.69
N GLN A 319 -20.57 -42.41 -6.33
CA GLN A 319 -20.25 -41.42 -7.35
C GLN A 319 -21.10 -41.68 -8.60
N VAL A 320 -21.64 -40.59 -9.16
CA VAL A 320 -22.34 -40.64 -10.45
C VAL A 320 -21.30 -40.49 -11.57
N PRO A 321 -21.11 -41.50 -12.43
CA PRO A 321 -20.17 -41.39 -13.55
C PRO A 321 -20.69 -40.38 -14.58
N LEU A 322 -19.80 -39.50 -15.04
CA LEU A 322 -20.10 -38.49 -16.04
C LEU A 322 -19.74 -39.00 -17.44
N MET A 323 -20.52 -38.58 -18.44
CA MET A 323 -20.52 -39.20 -19.77
C MET A 323 -19.23 -39.00 -20.58
N THR A 324 -18.38 -38.04 -20.20
CA THR A 324 -17.16 -37.71 -20.94
C THR A 324 -15.96 -37.66 -20.00
N ALA A 325 -14.80 -38.08 -20.47
CA ALA A 325 -13.55 -38.01 -19.71
C ALA A 325 -13.24 -36.58 -19.20
N GLU A 326 -13.54 -35.55 -19.99
CA GLU A 326 -13.34 -34.15 -19.59
C GLU A 326 -14.19 -33.75 -18.37
N TYR A 327 -15.47 -34.11 -18.36
CA TYR A 327 -16.34 -33.87 -17.20
C TYR A 327 -15.98 -34.76 -16.01
N GLU A 328 -15.56 -36.00 -16.23
CA GLU A 328 -15.15 -36.91 -15.16
C GLU A 328 -13.89 -36.38 -14.45
N GLU A 329 -12.89 -35.91 -15.21
CA GLU A 329 -11.66 -35.31 -14.69
C GLU A 329 -11.95 -34.05 -13.86
N ARG A 330 -12.90 -33.22 -14.30
CA ARG A 330 -13.18 -31.92 -13.68
C ARG A 330 -14.21 -31.98 -12.55
N PHE A 331 -15.18 -32.89 -12.64
CA PHE A 331 -16.36 -32.93 -11.76
C PHE A 331 -16.70 -34.31 -11.20
N GLY A 332 -15.98 -35.38 -11.58
CA GLY A 332 -16.36 -36.76 -11.21
C GLY A 332 -16.58 -36.95 -9.71
N THR A 333 -15.73 -36.39 -8.86
CA THR A 333 -15.82 -36.51 -7.40
C THR A 333 -16.86 -35.59 -6.75
N GLN A 334 -17.62 -34.83 -7.53
CA GLN A 334 -18.53 -33.78 -7.03
C GLN A 334 -20.01 -34.20 -7.03
N VAL A 335 -20.35 -35.32 -7.68
CA VAL A 335 -21.74 -35.78 -7.80
C VAL A 335 -21.90 -37.15 -7.15
N MET A 336 -22.74 -37.21 -6.11
CA MET A 336 -23.01 -38.42 -5.33
C MET A 336 -24.52 -38.71 -5.31
N CYS A 337 -24.90 -39.99 -5.40
CA CYS A 337 -26.30 -40.42 -5.32
C CYS A 337 -26.45 -41.63 -4.38
N THR A 338 -27.67 -41.90 -3.92
CA THR A 338 -27.97 -43.15 -3.20
C THR A 338 -28.08 -44.32 -4.18
N ASN A 339 -27.82 -45.54 -3.72
CA ASN A 339 -27.78 -46.75 -4.57
C ASN A 339 -29.13 -47.13 -5.19
N ASP A 340 -30.21 -46.60 -4.63
CA ASP A 340 -31.60 -46.83 -5.03
C ASP A 340 -32.18 -45.68 -5.87
N LEU A 341 -31.31 -44.85 -6.45
CA LEU A 341 -31.69 -43.66 -7.25
C LEU A 341 -32.78 -43.96 -8.29
N LEU A 342 -32.70 -45.12 -8.97
CA LEU A 342 -33.61 -45.51 -10.04
C LEU A 342 -34.88 -46.23 -9.55
N GLU A 343 -34.95 -46.56 -8.25
CA GLU A 343 -36.05 -47.32 -7.66
C GLU A 343 -37.09 -46.41 -7.00
N ASN A 344 -36.70 -45.18 -6.67
CA ASN A 344 -37.54 -44.22 -5.97
C ASN A 344 -38.38 -43.37 -6.93
N LYS A 345 -39.64 -43.11 -6.55
CA LYS A 345 -40.56 -42.25 -7.31
C LYS A 345 -40.28 -40.76 -7.15
N THR A 346 -39.56 -40.39 -6.09
CA THR A 346 -39.24 -39.01 -5.75
C THR A 346 -37.74 -38.86 -5.70
N LEU A 347 -37.23 -37.91 -6.49
CA LEU A 347 -35.82 -37.53 -6.48
C LEU A 347 -35.66 -36.21 -5.72
N VAL A 348 -34.69 -36.17 -4.82
CA VAL A 348 -34.27 -34.93 -4.15
C VAL A 348 -32.85 -34.62 -4.59
N VAL A 349 -32.66 -33.44 -5.19
CA VAL A 349 -31.37 -32.98 -5.71
C VAL A 349 -30.87 -31.83 -4.84
N PHE A 350 -29.67 -31.96 -4.31
CA PHE A 350 -28.97 -30.89 -3.59
C PHE A 350 -27.88 -30.32 -4.49
N VAL A 351 -28.01 -29.05 -4.86
CA VAL A 351 -26.99 -28.30 -5.59
C VAL A 351 -26.47 -27.21 -4.66
N HIS A 352 -25.16 -27.18 -4.43
CA HIS A 352 -24.55 -26.21 -3.54
C HIS A 352 -23.14 -25.84 -4.01
N GLU A 353 -22.71 -24.63 -3.68
CA GLU A 353 -21.33 -24.21 -3.85
C GLU A 353 -20.40 -24.85 -2.80
N PHE A 354 -19.11 -24.56 -2.89
CA PHE A 354 -18.17 -24.94 -1.85
C PHE A 354 -18.55 -24.25 -0.54
N GLY A 355 -19.13 -25.01 0.41
CA GLY A 355 -19.56 -24.49 1.70
C GLY A 355 -18.47 -23.68 2.41
N ASN A 356 -18.88 -22.63 3.11
CA ASN A 356 -17.96 -21.72 3.81
C ASN A 356 -17.23 -22.45 4.96
N LEU A 357 -15.91 -22.61 4.85
CA LEU A 357 -15.04 -23.25 5.86
C LEU A 357 -15.23 -22.68 7.27
N ARG A 358 -15.51 -21.37 7.38
CA ARG A 358 -15.73 -20.67 8.64
C ARG A 358 -17.04 -21.08 9.32
N VAL A 359 -18.02 -21.55 8.53
CA VAL A 359 -19.31 -22.06 9.01
C VAL A 359 -19.21 -23.52 9.44
N GLU A 360 -18.36 -24.32 8.78
CA GLU A 360 -18.16 -25.73 9.17
C GLU A 360 -17.32 -25.89 10.45
N LEU A 361 -16.32 -25.03 10.68
CA LEU A 361 -15.51 -25.07 11.91
C LEU A 361 -16.28 -24.63 13.17
N ASN A 362 -17.31 -23.80 13.02
CA ASN A 362 -18.07 -23.22 14.14
C ASN A 362 -19.34 -24.02 14.51
N LYS A 363 -19.65 -25.14 13.83
CA LYS A 363 -20.89 -25.88 14.06
C LYS A 363 -20.66 -27.21 14.78
N LYS A 364 -21.24 -27.30 15.99
CA LYS A 364 -21.67 -28.58 16.59
C LYS A 364 -22.62 -29.31 15.62
N PRO A 365 -22.67 -30.66 15.65
CA PRO A 365 -23.19 -31.48 14.56
C PRO A 365 -24.72 -31.42 14.47
N HIS A 366 -25.25 -30.34 13.90
CA HIS A 366 -26.60 -30.32 13.36
C HIS A 366 -26.55 -29.63 11.99
N ALA A 367 -27.14 -30.33 11.03
CA ALA A 367 -27.09 -30.08 9.59
C ALA A 367 -27.19 -28.60 9.21
N THR A 368 -26.42 -28.20 8.20
CA THR A 368 -26.78 -27.01 7.42
C THR A 368 -26.82 -27.36 5.95
N CYS A 369 -28.05 -27.50 5.46
CA CYS A 369 -28.39 -27.34 4.06
C CYS A 369 -28.70 -25.84 3.89
N VAL A 370 -27.96 -25.14 3.04
CA VAL A 370 -28.39 -23.84 2.53
C VAL A 370 -28.95 -24.14 1.16
N SER A 371 -30.28 -24.17 1.05
CA SER A 371 -30.97 -24.25 -0.23
C SER A 371 -30.83 -22.91 -0.94
N SER A 372 -30.00 -22.83 -1.98
CA SER A 372 -30.20 -21.85 -3.04
C SER A 372 -31.16 -22.48 -4.06
N THR A 373 -32.41 -22.04 -4.01
CA THR A 373 -33.39 -22.32 -5.06
C THR A 373 -32.97 -21.58 -6.33
N LEU A 374 -32.58 -22.32 -7.36
CA LEU A 374 -32.54 -21.82 -8.73
C LEU A 374 -33.46 -22.72 -9.58
N ILE A 375 -34.66 -22.18 -9.79
CA ILE A 375 -35.74 -22.52 -10.73
C ILE A 375 -36.17 -24.00 -10.83
#